data_AF-A0A382VYV8-F1
#
_entry.id   AF-A0A382VYV8-F1
#
_cell.length_a   1.000
_cell.length_b   1.000
_cell.length_c   1.000
_cell.angle_alpha   90.00
_cell.angle_beta   90.00
_cell.angle_gamma   90.00
#
_symmetry.space_group_name_H-M   'P 1'
#
loop_
_entity.id
_entity.type
_entity.pdbx_description
1 polymer ?
#
loop_
_entity_poly.entity_id
_entity_poly.type
_entity_poly.pdbx_seq_one_letter_code
_entity_poly.pdbx_strand_id
1 'polypeptide(L)'
;MLEEPRRVEKPWGYELIWADTQSYIGKILHVAAGEALSLQYHEIKDETLFLLTGKLLLQAGPSLAELTDCEMIAGQCFRIRAETIHRMV
;
A
#
# COMPACT_ATOMS: atom_id res chain seq x y z
N MET A 1 -18.97 -15.12 -13.20
CA MET A 1 -18.93 -16.07 -12.06
C MET A 1 -18.49 -15.28 -10.83
N LEU A 2 -18.87 -15.71 -9.63
CA LEU A 2 -18.39 -15.12 -8.39
C LEU A 2 -17.04 -15.77 -8.02
N GLU A 3 -16.09 -14.97 -7.54
CA GLU A 3 -14.74 -15.40 -7.20
C GLU A 3 -14.43 -15.03 -5.74
N GLU A 4 -13.61 -15.84 -5.08
CA GLU A 4 -13.09 -15.56 -3.74
C GLU A 4 -11.74 -14.85 -3.84
N PRO A 5 -11.42 -13.93 -2.91
CA PRO A 5 -10.13 -13.25 -2.91
C PRO A 5 -8.97 -14.21 -2.63
N ARG A 6 -7.87 -14.04 -3.35
CA ARG A 6 -6.65 -14.83 -3.16
C ARG A 6 -5.79 -14.25 -2.04
N ARG A 7 -5.52 -15.04 -1.01
CA ARG A 7 -4.61 -14.69 0.08
C ARG A 7 -3.15 -15.04 -0.26
N VAL A 8 -2.22 -14.14 0.02
CA VAL A 8 -0.77 -14.34 -0.15
C VAL A 8 -0.05 -13.92 1.13
N GLU A 9 0.61 -14.87 1.78
CA GLU A 9 1.43 -14.60 2.98
C GLU A 9 2.71 -13.85 2.63
N LYS A 10 3.13 -12.97 3.53
CA LYS A 10 4.32 -12.12 3.42
C LYS A 10 5.04 -12.08 4.78
N PRO A 11 6.35 -11.78 4.83
CA PRO A 11 7.05 -11.66 6.10
C PRO A 11 6.44 -10.62 7.06
N TRP A 12 5.84 -9.56 6.51
CA TRP A 12 5.22 -8.47 7.25
C TRP A 12 3.72 -8.67 7.56
N GLY A 13 3.11 -9.79 7.13
CA GLY A 13 1.67 -10.02 7.22
C GLY A 13 1.10 -10.70 5.98
N TYR A 14 0.07 -10.15 5.35
CA TYR A 14 -0.54 -10.78 4.17
C TYR A 14 -1.24 -9.79 3.23
N GLU A 15 -1.46 -10.25 2.00
CA GLU A 15 -2.29 -9.60 0.99
C GLU A 15 -3.56 -10.43 0.76
N LEU A 16 -4.72 -9.77 0.67
CA LEU A 16 -5.94 -10.34 0.06
C LEU A 16 -6.16 -9.64 -1.27
N ILE A 17 -5.94 -10.37 -2.36
CA ILE A 17 -6.07 -9.86 -3.73
C ILE A 17 -7.48 -10.22 -4.22
N TRP A 18 -8.31 -9.20 -4.42
CA TRP A 18 -9.73 -9.36 -4.79
C TRP A 18 -10.06 -8.86 -6.20
N ALA A 19 -9.10 -8.22 -6.86
CA ALA A 19 -9.15 -7.96 -8.30
C ALA A 19 -7.73 -8.03 -8.86
N ASP A 20 -7.56 -8.71 -10.00
CA ASP A 20 -6.28 -8.85 -10.71
C ASP A 20 -6.60 -8.81 -12.20
N THR A 21 -6.49 -7.63 -12.80
CA THR A 21 -6.90 -7.37 -14.18
C THR A 21 -5.77 -6.70 -14.96
N GLN A 22 -5.93 -6.58 -16.27
CA GLN A 22 -4.98 -5.84 -17.10
C GLN A 22 -4.90 -4.35 -16.74
N SER A 23 -5.95 -3.77 -16.13
CA SER A 23 -6.05 -2.33 -15.90
C SER A 23 -5.84 -1.93 -14.43
N TYR A 24 -6.14 -2.81 -13.48
CA TYR A 24 -6.02 -2.52 -12.05
C TYR A 24 -5.88 -3.79 -11.21
N ILE A 25 -5.33 -3.60 -10.01
CA ILE A 25 -5.25 -4.61 -8.96
C ILE A 25 -5.93 -4.07 -7.70
N GLY A 26 -6.79 -4.89 -7.08
CA GLY A 26 -7.45 -4.59 -5.82
C GLY A 26 -6.87 -5.45 -4.72
N LYS A 27 -6.34 -4.82 -3.66
CA LYS A 27 -5.77 -5.53 -2.51
C LYS A 27 -6.28 -4.97 -1.19
N ILE A 28 -6.42 -5.85 -0.20
CA ILE A 28 -6.37 -5.48 1.22
C ILE A 28 -5.01 -5.95 1.74
N LEU A 29 -4.24 -5.01 2.29
CA LEU A 29 -2.96 -5.30 2.94
C LEU A 29 -3.19 -5.36 4.45
N HIS A 30 -2.74 -6.43 5.08
CA HIS A 30 -2.65 -6.50 6.53
C HIS A 30 -1.18 -6.54 6.92
N VAL A 31 -0.72 -5.47 7.55
CA VAL A 31 0.65 -5.33 8.06
C VAL A 31 0.61 -5.53 9.56
N ALA A 32 1.40 -6.49 10.06
CA ALA A 32 1.51 -6.72 11.49
C ALA A 32 2.20 -5.54 12.19
N ALA A 33 1.87 -5.29 13.45
CA ALA A 33 2.46 -4.18 14.19
C ALA A 33 3.99 -4.36 14.32
N GLY A 34 4.75 -3.31 13.96
CA GLY A 34 6.21 -3.32 13.97
C GLY A 34 6.85 -3.82 12.67
N GLU A 35 6.05 -4.28 11.71
CA GLU A 35 6.50 -4.68 10.37
C GLU A 35 6.33 -3.54 9.37
N ALA A 36 7.12 -3.59 8.29
CA ALA A 36 7.06 -2.60 7.22
C ALA A 36 7.14 -3.26 5.85
N LEU A 37 6.52 -2.63 4.86
CA LEU A 37 6.74 -3.02 3.46
C LEU A 37 8.11 -2.52 3.01
N SER A 38 8.63 -3.14 1.95
CA SER A 38 9.81 -2.62 1.24
C SER A 38 9.53 -1.23 0.70
N LEU A 39 10.58 -0.43 0.50
CA LEU A 39 10.49 0.81 -0.25
C LEU A 39 10.06 0.51 -1.68
N GLN A 40 9.10 1.26 -2.21
CA GLN A 40 8.47 1.01 -3.50
C GLN A 40 8.60 2.22 -4.42
N TYR A 41 8.67 1.92 -5.72
CA TYR A 41 8.62 2.86 -6.83
C TYR A 41 7.88 2.19 -7.99
N HIS A 42 7.02 2.95 -8.67
CA HIS A 42 6.22 2.43 -9.77
C HIS A 42 6.32 3.38 -10.97
N GLU A 43 6.84 2.91 -12.10
CA GLU A 43 6.95 3.72 -13.32
C GLU A 43 5.57 4.04 -13.94
N ILE A 44 4.61 3.12 -13.82
CA ILE A 44 3.33 3.20 -14.55
C ILE A 44 2.12 3.26 -13.61
N LYS A 45 2.16 2.55 -12.49
CA LYS A 45 0.99 2.33 -11.63
C LYS A 45 0.67 3.57 -10.79
N ASP A 46 -0.58 4.05 -10.87
CA ASP A 46 -1.18 4.99 -9.92
C ASP A 46 -1.92 4.20 -8.84
N GLU A 47 -1.64 4.50 -7.57
CA GLU A 47 -2.15 3.74 -6.43
C GLU A 47 -2.87 4.66 -5.45
N THR A 48 -3.96 4.18 -4.88
CA THR A 48 -4.66 4.89 -3.80
C THR A 48 -4.76 3.99 -2.58
N LEU A 49 -4.22 4.47 -1.46
CA LEU A 49 -4.33 3.85 -0.16
C LEU A 49 -5.54 4.37 0.57
N PHE A 50 -6.25 3.48 1.26
CA PHE A 50 -7.25 3.81 2.26
C PHE A 50 -6.97 2.99 3.51
N LEU A 51 -6.71 3.64 4.64
CA LEU A 51 -6.43 2.94 5.88
C LEU A 51 -7.74 2.47 6.52
N LEU A 52 -8.04 1.17 6.42
CA LEU A 52 -9.28 0.59 6.98
C LEU A 52 -9.30 0.64 8.51
N THR A 53 -8.22 0.19 9.15
CA THR A 53 -8.11 0.08 10.61
C THR A 53 -6.67 0.25 11.06
N GLY A 54 -6.46 0.76 12.28
CA GLY A 54 -5.13 0.91 12.87
C GLY A 54 -4.51 2.28 12.61
N LYS A 55 -3.18 2.32 12.61
CA LYS A 55 -2.34 3.49 12.31
C LYS A 55 -1.24 3.06 11.35
N LEU A 56 -0.83 3.96 10.47
CA LEU A 56 0.22 3.72 9.49
C LEU A 56 1.12 4.95 9.42
N LEU A 57 2.44 4.75 9.41
CA LEU A 57 3.37 5.79 9.00
C LEU A 57 3.67 5.58 7.50
N LEU A 58 3.11 6.44 6.66
CA LEU A 58 3.42 6.45 5.24
C LEU A 58 4.59 7.40 5.00
N GLN A 59 5.71 6.87 4.51
CA GLN A 59 6.80 7.71 4.01
C GLN A 59 6.60 7.89 2.51
N ALA A 60 6.56 9.12 1.99
CA ALA A 60 6.35 9.36 0.56
C ALA A 60 7.05 10.62 0.07
N GLY A 61 7.52 10.62 -1.19
CA GLY A 61 8.20 11.77 -1.79
C GLY A 61 8.63 11.54 -3.23
N PRO A 62 9.08 12.60 -3.93
CA PRO A 62 9.58 12.50 -5.30
C PRO A 62 10.97 11.86 -5.39
N SER A 63 11.72 11.80 -4.29
CA SER A 63 13.06 11.23 -4.22
C SER A 63 13.37 10.69 -2.82
N LEU A 64 14.43 9.88 -2.68
CA LEU A 64 14.88 9.35 -1.39
C LEU A 64 15.26 10.46 -0.39
N ALA A 65 15.79 11.58 -0.88
CA ALA A 65 16.20 12.72 -0.06
C ALA A 65 15.01 13.58 0.39
N GLU A 66 13.85 13.42 -0.23
CA GLU A 66 12.65 14.24 -0.05
C GLU A 66 11.47 13.41 0.47
N LEU A 67 11.73 12.26 1.11
CA LEU A 67 10.69 11.49 1.79
C LEU A 67 10.15 12.28 2.99
N THR A 68 8.83 12.41 3.05
CA THR A 68 8.14 12.96 4.21
C THR A 68 7.31 11.89 4.90
N ASP A 69 7.25 11.99 6.22
CA ASP A 69 6.44 11.13 7.07
C ASP A 69 5.01 11.66 7.15
N CYS A 70 4.05 10.81 6.78
CA CYS A 70 2.63 11.07 6.81
C CYS A 70 1.98 10.06 7.78
N GLU A 71 1.66 10.52 8.99
CA GLU A 71 0.88 9.71 9.93
C GLU A 71 -0.56 9.59 9.44
N MET A 72 -1.01 8.35 9.22
CA MET A 72 -2.37 8.05 8.81
C MET A 72 -3.13 7.36 9.94
N ILE A 73 -4.39 7.78 10.13
CA ILE A 73 -5.38 7.11 10.98
C ILE A 73 -6.50 6.49 10.13
N ALA A 74 -7.22 5.53 10.71
CA ALA A 74 -8.33 4.85 10.05
C ALA A 74 -9.32 5.84 9.40
N GLY A 75 -9.74 5.54 8.18
CA GLY A 75 -10.62 6.38 7.37
C GLY A 75 -9.90 7.39 6.46
N GLN A 76 -8.59 7.60 6.63
CA GLN A 76 -7.81 8.47 5.75
C GLN A 76 -7.32 7.75 4.50
N CYS A 77 -7.12 8.52 3.44
CA CYS A 77 -6.61 8.03 2.16
C CYS A 77 -5.41 8.86 1.69
N PHE A 78 -4.59 8.23 0.84
CA PHE A 78 -3.46 8.88 0.19
C PHE A 78 -3.31 8.34 -1.22
N ARG A 79 -3.24 9.23 -2.22
CA ARG A 79 -2.97 8.85 -3.61
C ARG A 79 -1.47 8.94 -3.88
N ILE A 80 -0.88 7.79 -4.17
CA ILE A 80 0.49 7.61 -4.61
C ILE A 80 0.46 7.65 -6.14
N ARG A 81 0.88 8.77 -6.72
CA ARG A 81 1.01 8.86 -8.18
C ARG A 81 2.17 7.97 -8.64
N ALA A 82 2.15 7.59 -9.92
CA ALA A 82 3.32 7.00 -10.56
C ALA A 82 4.57 7.84 -10.26
N GLU A 83 5.71 7.17 -10.14
CA GLU A 83 7.03 7.72 -9.82
C GLU A 83 7.19 8.26 -8.39
N THR A 84 6.16 8.16 -7.54
CA THR A 84 6.29 8.50 -6.11
C THR A 84 7.01 7.36 -5.38
N ILE A 85 8.16 7.68 -4.77
CA ILE A 85 8.83 6.76 -3.85
C ILE A 85 8.02 6.72 -2.56
N HIS A 86 7.69 5.53 -2.07
CA HIS A 86 6.91 5.40 -0.86
C HIS A 86 7.21 4.12 -0.06
N ARG A 87 6.89 4.14 1.22
CA ARG A 87 7.00 3.00 2.13
C ARG A 87 5.91 3.05 3.20
N MET A 88 5.32 1.89 3.48
CA MET A 88 4.35 1.71 4.57
C MET A 88 5.08 1.10 5.78
N VAL A 89 5.05 1.79 6.92
CA VAL A 89 5.71 1.42 8.18
C VAL A 89 4.69 1.37 9.33
#